data_AF-A0A369A533-F1
#
_entry.id   AF-A0A369A533-F1
#
_cell.length_a   1.000
_cell.length_b   1.000
_cell.length_c   1.000
_cell.angle_alpha   90.00
_cell.angle_beta   90.00
_cell.angle_gamma   90.00
#
_symmetry.space_group_name_H-M   'P 1'
#
loop_
_entity.id
_entity.type
_entity.pdbx_description
1 polymer ?
#
loop_
_entity_poly.entity_id
_entity_poly.type
_entity_poly.pdbx_seq_one_letter_code
_entity_poly.pdbx_strand_id
1 'polypeptide(L)'
;MQVTFSVQIDSFKKISKIPNAWSDEDYRALLSIMDFEDDVEKMDAAELREMCMMSLNDLGPADAAKAVMTHLFPELAEGKIDQVSHDMVDDRSWEEYADCLLHERFFNAYGLLREAFNGIFANPTGVELALTVTAGHAEDMAIFDESLHSSIVRLLANGQGDDALINRLYEDQIKGTHFPEAPGLVWQLKQVADEGTTRQFCLVSSYFWMENFEQVESFEAEAHADVEE
;
A
#
# COMPACT_ATOMS: atom_id res chain seq x y z
N MET A 1 16.04 0.53 -22.05
CA MET A 1 16.94 1.71 -22.17
C MET A 1 16.70 2.54 -20.92
N GLN A 2 17.75 2.96 -20.20
CA GLN A 2 17.59 3.82 -19.03
C GLN A 2 17.37 5.26 -19.49
N VAL A 3 16.40 5.92 -18.90
CA VAL A 3 15.96 7.27 -19.24
C VAL A 3 16.05 8.13 -17.99
N THR A 4 16.55 9.36 -18.15
CA THR A 4 16.72 10.31 -17.05
C THR A 4 15.51 11.23 -16.93
N PHE A 5 15.02 11.41 -15.70
CA PHE A 5 13.89 12.24 -15.36
C PHE A 5 14.24 13.20 -14.23
N SER A 6 13.68 14.40 -14.29
CA SER A 6 13.63 15.34 -13.18
C SER A 6 12.34 15.12 -12.41
N VAL A 7 12.43 14.95 -11.10
CA VAL A 7 11.30 14.60 -10.24
C VAL A 7 11.15 15.67 -9.17
N GLN A 8 9.97 16.25 -9.07
CA GLN A 8 9.61 17.20 -8.02
C GLN A 8 8.61 16.53 -7.07
N ILE A 9 8.84 16.63 -5.77
CA ILE A 9 7.91 16.20 -4.74
C ILE A 9 6.95 17.36 -4.44
N ASP A 10 5.70 17.22 -4.87
CA ASP A 10 4.69 18.28 -4.71
C ASP A 10 4.04 18.24 -3.32
N SER A 11 3.84 17.05 -2.77
CA SER A 11 3.34 16.91 -1.40
C SER A 11 3.71 15.56 -0.79
N PHE A 12 4.08 15.58 0.50
CA PHE A 12 4.34 14.39 1.31
C PHE A 12 3.44 14.42 2.55
N LYS A 13 2.48 13.50 2.65
CA LYS A 13 1.52 13.47 3.78
C LYS A 13 1.53 12.11 4.45
N LYS A 14 1.85 12.08 5.75
CA LYS A 14 1.72 10.86 6.55
C LYS A 14 0.23 10.53 6.75
N ILE A 15 -0.12 9.27 6.52
CA ILE A 15 -1.46 8.75 6.69
C ILE A 15 -1.43 7.53 7.61
N SER A 16 -2.51 7.29 8.34
CA SER A 16 -2.70 6.05 9.12
C SER A 16 -3.86 5.20 8.61
N LYS A 17 -4.56 5.68 7.57
CA LYS A 17 -5.68 4.99 6.92
C LYS A 17 -5.72 5.40 5.46
N ILE A 18 -6.00 4.44 4.59
CA ILE A 18 -6.27 4.71 3.18
C ILE A 18 -7.77 5.01 3.04
N PRO A 19 -8.17 6.14 2.44
CA PRO A 19 -9.58 6.45 2.20
C PRO A 19 -10.23 5.37 1.34
N ASN A 20 -11.44 4.93 1.73
CA ASN A 20 -12.21 3.91 1.02
C ASN A 20 -11.50 2.55 0.87
N ALA A 21 -10.59 2.22 1.80
CA ALA A 21 -9.96 0.90 1.87
C ALA A 21 -10.94 -0.26 2.13
N TRP A 22 -12.13 0.05 2.64
CA TRP A 22 -13.17 -0.89 3.00
C TRP A 22 -14.46 -0.47 2.33
N SER A 23 -15.06 -1.40 1.59
CA SER A 23 -16.35 -1.24 0.93
C SER A 23 -17.50 -1.80 1.79
N ASP A 24 -18.72 -1.45 1.40
CA ASP A 24 -19.94 -1.99 1.99
C ASP A 24 -20.02 -3.53 1.89
N GLU A 25 -19.44 -4.12 0.84
CA GLU A 25 -19.36 -5.57 0.66
C GLU A 25 -18.36 -6.20 1.64
N ASP A 26 -17.24 -5.54 1.90
CA ASP A 26 -16.25 -6.01 2.88
C ASP A 26 -16.85 -6.05 4.28
N TYR A 27 -17.57 -5.00 4.69
CA TYR A 27 -18.23 -4.99 6.00
C TYR A 27 -19.26 -6.11 6.14
N ARG A 28 -20.02 -6.42 5.09
CA ARG A 28 -20.96 -7.55 5.09
C ARG A 28 -20.25 -8.88 5.23
N ALA A 29 -19.15 -9.06 4.50
CA ALA A 29 -18.35 -10.28 4.56
C ALA A 29 -17.76 -10.49 5.97
N LEU A 30 -17.24 -9.41 6.58
CA LEU A 30 -16.75 -9.45 7.97
C LEU A 30 -17.85 -9.80 8.97
N LEU A 31 -19.02 -9.16 8.87
CA LEU A 31 -20.17 -9.48 9.73
C LEU A 31 -20.57 -10.96 9.60
N SER A 32 -20.59 -11.49 8.38
CA SER A 32 -20.85 -12.91 8.12
C SER A 32 -19.79 -13.83 8.76
N ILE A 33 -18.50 -13.48 8.68
CA ILE A 33 -17.41 -14.24 9.33
C ILE A 33 -17.53 -14.21 10.86
N MET A 34 -18.09 -13.14 11.42
CA MET A 34 -18.35 -13.00 12.86
C MET A 34 -19.70 -13.59 13.29
N ASP A 35 -20.35 -14.38 12.42
CA ASP A 35 -21.66 -15.01 12.63
C ASP A 35 -22.78 -14.00 12.97
N PHE A 36 -22.70 -12.78 12.44
CA PHE A 36 -23.74 -11.76 12.57
C PHE A 36 -24.76 -11.91 11.43
N GLU A 37 -25.95 -12.44 11.74
CA GLU A 37 -26.99 -12.78 10.75
C GLU A 37 -28.16 -11.77 10.68
N ASP A 38 -28.21 -10.77 11.57
CA ASP A 38 -29.40 -9.96 11.78
C ASP A 38 -29.51 -8.78 10.79
N ASP A 39 -30.46 -8.87 9.85
CA ASP A 39 -30.94 -7.77 8.98
C ASP A 39 -29.84 -6.96 8.22
N VAL A 40 -28.66 -7.56 8.04
CA VAL A 40 -27.48 -6.96 7.37
C VAL A 40 -27.82 -6.38 5.99
N GLU A 41 -28.70 -7.03 5.24
CA GLU A 41 -29.13 -6.60 3.90
C GLU A 41 -29.94 -5.30 3.89
N LYS A 42 -30.51 -4.90 5.03
CA LYS A 42 -31.32 -3.68 5.16
C LYS A 42 -30.53 -2.49 5.69
N MET A 43 -29.31 -2.71 6.18
CA MET A 43 -28.49 -1.67 6.79
C MET A 43 -27.91 -0.75 5.72
N ASP A 44 -27.84 0.55 6.05
CA ASP A 44 -27.08 1.51 5.26
C ASP A 44 -25.58 1.43 5.54
N ALA A 45 -24.77 2.16 4.76
CA ALA A 45 -23.31 2.14 4.86
C ALA A 45 -22.78 2.56 6.26
N ALA A 46 -23.45 3.50 6.92
CA ALA A 46 -23.04 3.95 8.24
C ALA A 46 -23.38 2.90 9.31
N GLU A 47 -24.59 2.35 9.24
CA GLU A 47 -25.06 1.28 10.13
C GLU A 47 -24.17 0.03 10.02
N LEU A 48 -23.81 -0.40 8.80
CA LEU A 48 -22.93 -1.55 8.58
C LEU A 48 -21.56 -1.38 9.20
N ARG A 49 -20.95 -0.22 8.99
CA ARG A 49 -19.65 0.09 9.57
C ARG A 49 -19.74 0.08 11.08
N GLU A 50 -20.75 0.73 11.65
CA GLU A 50 -20.95 0.78 13.11
C GLU A 50 -21.13 -0.64 13.69
N MET A 51 -22.00 -1.45 13.09
CA MET A 51 -22.22 -2.84 13.51
C MET A 51 -20.97 -3.70 13.36
N CYS A 52 -20.20 -3.53 12.29
CA CYS A 52 -18.93 -4.24 12.11
C CYS A 52 -17.92 -3.87 13.19
N MET A 53 -17.79 -2.59 13.54
CA MET A 53 -16.88 -2.15 14.60
C MET A 53 -17.29 -2.69 15.97
N MET A 54 -18.60 -2.71 16.27
CA MET A 54 -19.13 -3.30 17.49
C MET A 54 -18.85 -4.79 17.56
N SER A 55 -19.15 -5.53 16.48
CA SER A 55 -18.93 -6.97 16.40
C SER A 55 -17.45 -7.33 16.54
N LEU A 56 -16.54 -6.54 15.92
CA LEU A 56 -15.10 -6.70 16.11
C LEU A 56 -14.69 -6.44 17.57
N ASN A 57 -15.25 -5.41 18.23
CA ASN A 57 -14.90 -5.08 19.61
C ASN A 57 -15.46 -6.08 20.64
N ASP A 58 -16.58 -6.74 20.33
CA ASP A 58 -17.15 -7.80 21.17
C ASP A 58 -16.28 -9.08 21.18
N LEU A 59 -15.42 -9.25 20.17
CA LEU A 59 -14.41 -10.29 20.11
C LEU A 59 -13.15 -9.91 20.90
N GLY A 60 -12.30 -10.90 21.21
CA GLY A 60 -10.93 -10.62 21.65
C GLY A 60 -10.06 -10.06 20.52
N PRO A 61 -8.99 -9.29 20.79
CA PRO A 61 -8.14 -8.71 19.74
C PRO A 61 -7.64 -9.74 18.71
N ALA A 62 -7.15 -10.91 19.17
CA ALA A 62 -6.67 -11.96 18.28
C ALA A 62 -7.80 -12.57 17.43
N ASP A 63 -8.99 -12.75 17.98
CA ASP A 63 -10.15 -13.31 17.25
C ASP A 63 -10.70 -12.31 16.23
N ALA A 64 -10.76 -11.02 16.58
CA ALA A 64 -11.11 -9.95 15.65
C ALA A 64 -10.09 -9.85 14.51
N ALA A 65 -8.79 -9.93 14.83
CA ALA A 65 -7.73 -9.97 13.84
C ALA A 65 -7.87 -11.20 12.93
N LYS A 66 -8.22 -12.37 13.48
CA LYS A 66 -8.50 -13.59 12.70
C LYS A 66 -9.65 -13.40 11.72
N ALA A 67 -10.75 -12.78 12.15
CA ALA A 67 -11.88 -12.49 11.27
C ALA A 67 -11.48 -11.58 10.09
N VAL A 68 -10.78 -10.48 10.39
CA VAL A 68 -10.29 -9.52 9.38
C VAL A 68 -9.30 -10.18 8.41
N MET A 69 -8.36 -10.97 8.94
CA MET A 69 -7.37 -11.69 8.15
C MET A 69 -7.99 -12.78 7.29
N THR A 70 -9.03 -13.46 7.77
CA THR A 70 -9.76 -14.48 7.00
C THR A 70 -10.43 -13.86 5.77
N HIS A 71 -11.01 -12.66 5.93
CA HIS A 71 -11.60 -11.91 4.82
C HIS A 71 -10.55 -11.46 3.81
N LEU A 72 -9.51 -10.75 4.26
CA LEU A 72 -8.51 -10.22 3.35
C LEU A 72 -7.26 -11.06 3.14
N PHE A 73 -7.24 -12.36 3.42
CA PHE A 73 -6.18 -13.26 2.96
C PHE A 73 -6.70 -14.69 2.68
N PRO A 74 -7.68 -14.87 1.78
CA PRO A 74 -8.22 -16.20 1.47
C PRO A 74 -7.17 -17.18 0.89
N GLU A 75 -6.05 -16.67 0.40
CA GLU A 75 -4.92 -17.47 -0.08
C GLU A 75 -4.03 -18.04 1.03
N LEU A 76 -4.10 -17.51 2.26
CA LEU A 76 -3.31 -17.99 3.38
C LEU A 76 -3.99 -19.18 4.07
N ALA A 77 -3.19 -20.16 4.46
CA ALA A 77 -3.69 -21.30 5.23
C ALA A 77 -4.19 -20.87 6.61
N GLU A 78 -5.23 -21.52 7.12
CA GLU A 78 -5.85 -21.19 8.41
C GLU A 78 -4.83 -21.10 9.56
N GLY A 79 -3.92 -22.07 9.68
CA GLY A 79 -2.90 -22.03 10.73
C GLY A 79 -1.93 -20.84 10.61
N LYS A 80 -1.73 -20.31 9.40
CA LYS A 80 -0.93 -19.10 9.19
C LYS A 80 -1.71 -17.84 9.54
N ILE A 81 -2.99 -17.79 9.20
CA ILE A 81 -3.91 -16.73 9.64
C ILE A 81 -3.90 -16.67 11.17
N ASP A 82 -4.11 -17.80 11.84
CA ASP A 82 -4.15 -17.88 13.31
C ASP A 82 -2.87 -17.34 13.94
N GLN A 83 -1.71 -17.74 13.42
CA GLN A 83 -0.42 -17.26 13.91
C GLN A 83 -0.30 -15.74 13.74
N VAL A 84 -0.48 -15.25 12.51
CA VAL A 84 -0.29 -13.82 12.21
C VAL A 84 -1.27 -12.96 13.00
N SER A 85 -2.53 -13.37 13.12
CA SER A 85 -3.55 -12.66 13.89
C SER A 85 -3.22 -12.51 15.38
N HIS A 86 -2.52 -13.48 15.98
CA HIS A 86 -2.03 -13.35 17.36
C HIS A 86 -0.88 -12.35 17.46
N ASP A 87 0.04 -12.39 16.51
CA ASP A 87 1.25 -11.56 16.51
C ASP A 87 0.96 -10.09 16.12
N MET A 88 -0.18 -9.82 15.45
CA MET A 88 -0.57 -8.50 14.92
C MET A 88 -0.67 -7.37 15.95
N VAL A 89 -0.77 -7.66 17.25
CA VAL A 89 -0.78 -6.59 18.27
C VAL A 89 0.62 -6.00 18.44
N ASP A 90 1.64 -6.84 18.32
CA ASP A 90 3.04 -6.49 18.61
C ASP A 90 3.86 -6.23 17.33
N ASP A 91 3.58 -6.97 16.25
CA ASP A 91 4.32 -6.89 15.00
C ASP A 91 3.80 -5.80 14.06
N ARG A 92 4.61 -5.43 13.05
CA ARG A 92 4.21 -4.48 12.01
C ARG A 92 4.16 -5.17 10.66
N SER A 93 3.17 -6.04 10.49
CA SER A 93 3.09 -6.92 9.30
C SER A 93 2.98 -6.15 7.97
N TRP A 94 2.55 -4.89 7.99
CA TRP A 94 2.52 -4.03 6.78
C TRP A 94 3.92 -3.54 6.34
N GLU A 95 4.96 -3.83 7.11
CA GLU A 95 6.37 -3.52 6.82
C GLU A 95 7.24 -4.79 6.85
N GLU A 96 6.94 -5.69 7.77
CA GLU A 96 7.83 -6.80 8.15
C GLU A 96 7.40 -8.14 7.53
N TYR A 97 6.21 -8.24 6.93
CA TYR A 97 5.77 -9.48 6.29
C TYR A 97 6.63 -9.79 5.08
N ALA A 98 6.98 -11.08 4.89
CA ALA A 98 7.95 -11.49 3.87
C ALA A 98 7.51 -11.17 2.43
N ASP A 99 6.20 -11.26 2.15
CA ASP A 99 5.63 -10.88 0.87
C ASP A 99 5.12 -9.43 0.92
N CYS A 100 5.81 -8.54 0.22
CA CYS A 100 5.46 -7.12 0.17
C CYS A 100 4.15 -6.85 -0.57
N LEU A 101 3.70 -7.74 -1.46
CA LEU A 101 2.44 -7.58 -2.18
C LEU A 101 1.22 -7.61 -1.24
N LEU A 102 1.39 -8.14 -0.03
CA LEU A 102 0.35 -8.21 1.00
C LEU A 102 0.34 -6.99 1.93
N HIS A 103 1.34 -6.11 1.86
CA HIS A 103 1.55 -5.03 2.83
C HIS A 103 0.39 -4.03 2.88
N GLU A 104 -0.22 -3.66 1.74
CA GLU A 104 -1.40 -2.76 1.73
C GLU A 104 -2.58 -3.38 2.49
N ARG A 105 -2.84 -4.67 2.28
CA ARG A 105 -3.96 -5.37 2.94
C ARG A 105 -3.72 -5.46 4.44
N PHE A 106 -2.48 -5.70 4.87
CA PHE A 106 -2.11 -5.59 6.27
C PHE A 106 -2.33 -4.17 6.79
N PHE A 107 -1.85 -3.15 6.09
CA PHE A 107 -2.05 -1.75 6.48
C PHE A 107 -3.54 -1.44 6.74
N ASN A 108 -4.42 -1.89 5.84
CA ASN A 108 -5.86 -1.72 5.96
C ASN A 108 -6.46 -2.49 7.16
N ALA A 109 -5.98 -3.72 7.41
CA ALA A 109 -6.37 -4.52 8.57
C ALA A 109 -6.04 -3.83 9.90
N TYR A 110 -4.80 -3.34 10.05
CA TYR A 110 -4.38 -2.60 11.25
C TYR A 110 -5.18 -1.32 11.41
N GLY A 111 -5.47 -0.60 10.33
CA GLY A 111 -6.27 0.63 10.38
C GLY A 111 -7.69 0.40 10.92
N LEU A 112 -8.34 -0.71 10.50
CA LEU A 112 -9.66 -1.12 10.95
C LEU A 112 -9.64 -1.61 12.40
N LEU A 113 -8.78 -2.57 12.72
CA LEU A 113 -8.69 -3.18 14.05
C LEU A 113 -8.30 -2.16 15.10
N ARG A 114 -7.38 -1.25 14.78
CA ARG A 114 -7.00 -0.17 15.69
C ARG A 114 -8.16 0.76 16.01
N GLU A 115 -9.03 1.03 15.03
CA GLU A 115 -10.26 1.81 15.24
C GLU A 115 -11.22 1.08 16.18
N ALA A 116 -11.50 -0.20 15.92
CA ALA A 116 -12.40 -1.01 16.73
C ALA A 116 -11.92 -1.16 18.19
N PHE A 117 -10.61 -1.21 18.43
CA PHE A 117 -10.03 -1.45 19.76
C PHE A 117 -9.39 -0.20 20.40
N ASN A 118 -9.73 1.00 19.94
CA ASN A 118 -9.25 2.27 20.52
C ASN A 118 -7.71 2.34 20.70
N GLY A 119 -6.94 1.78 19.78
CA GLY A 119 -5.47 1.91 19.77
C GLY A 119 -4.68 0.74 20.36
N ILE A 120 -5.28 -0.41 20.65
CA ILE A 120 -4.54 -1.62 21.07
C ILE A 120 -3.56 -2.06 19.98
N PHE A 121 -4.00 -2.11 18.73
CA PHE A 121 -3.14 -2.44 17.59
C PHE A 121 -2.18 -1.28 17.28
N ALA A 122 -0.98 -1.63 16.82
CA ALA A 122 0.01 -0.67 16.35
C ALA A 122 -0.60 0.29 15.32
N ASN A 123 -0.21 1.57 15.39
CA ASN A 123 -0.69 2.56 14.42
C ASN A 123 0.02 2.35 13.08
N PRO A 124 -0.68 1.91 12.02
CA PRO A 124 -0.04 1.72 10.73
C PRO A 124 0.35 3.10 10.19
N THR A 125 1.55 3.19 9.60
CA THR A 125 2.12 4.46 9.13
C THR A 125 2.44 4.38 7.65
N GLY A 126 1.67 5.12 6.86
CA GLY A 126 1.77 5.20 5.41
C GLY A 126 2.06 6.64 4.97
N VAL A 127 2.22 6.82 3.67
CA VAL A 127 2.36 8.12 3.02
C VAL A 127 1.45 8.21 1.81
N GLU A 128 0.83 9.36 1.62
CA GLU A 128 0.30 9.82 0.35
C GLU A 128 1.31 10.82 -0.24
N LEU A 129 1.86 10.49 -1.40
CA LEU A 129 2.90 11.25 -2.08
C LEU A 129 2.35 11.73 -3.43
N ALA A 130 2.44 13.04 -3.67
CA ALA A 130 2.20 13.62 -4.98
C ALA A 130 3.52 14.09 -5.57
N LEU A 131 3.77 13.74 -6.82
CA LEU A 131 5.01 14.07 -7.52
C LEU A 131 4.75 14.43 -8.98
N THR A 132 5.62 15.29 -9.50
CA THR A 132 5.65 15.69 -10.89
C THR A 132 6.95 15.18 -11.51
N VAL A 133 6.82 14.40 -12.58
CA VAL A 133 7.95 13.84 -13.34
C VAL A 133 8.06 14.59 -14.65
N THR A 134 9.25 15.06 -14.99
CA THR A 134 9.58 15.72 -16.25
C THR A 134 10.67 14.95 -16.98
N ALA A 135 10.46 14.70 -18.27
CA ALA A 135 11.39 14.02 -19.15
C ALA A 135 12.00 14.99 -20.18
N GLY A 136 13.15 14.61 -20.75
CA GLY A 136 13.78 15.39 -21.82
C GLY A 136 12.96 15.39 -23.11
N HIS A 137 12.33 14.26 -23.45
CA HIS A 137 11.46 14.12 -24.61
C HIS A 137 10.12 13.48 -24.21
N ALA A 138 9.06 13.72 -24.98
CA ALA A 138 7.75 13.13 -24.67
C ALA A 138 7.73 11.59 -24.85
N GLU A 139 8.57 11.06 -25.74
CA GLU A 139 8.71 9.63 -25.98
C GLU A 139 9.29 8.86 -24.78
N ASP A 140 10.08 9.54 -23.95
CA ASP A 140 10.67 9.00 -22.73
C ASP A 140 9.61 8.63 -21.67
N MET A 141 8.43 9.27 -21.72
CA MET A 141 7.31 8.98 -20.82
C MET A 141 6.64 7.63 -21.09
N ALA A 142 6.90 7.00 -22.24
CA ALA A 142 6.31 5.72 -22.61
C ALA A 142 6.59 4.61 -21.56
N ILE A 143 7.67 4.72 -20.79
CA ILE A 143 7.99 3.74 -19.75
C ILE A 143 6.91 3.61 -18.67
N PHE A 144 6.13 4.67 -18.44
CA PHE A 144 5.04 4.68 -17.47
C PHE A 144 3.76 4.08 -18.04
N ASP A 145 3.62 4.07 -19.36
CA ASP A 145 2.51 3.42 -20.05
C ASP A 145 2.74 1.91 -20.17
N GLU A 146 4.00 1.49 -20.33
CA GLU A 146 4.41 0.09 -20.41
C GLU A 146 4.36 -0.61 -19.04
N SER A 147 5.00 -0.03 -18.03
CA SER A 147 5.07 -0.62 -16.69
C SER A 147 5.06 0.43 -15.59
N LEU A 148 3.87 0.98 -15.32
CA LEU A 148 3.69 2.11 -14.39
C LEU A 148 4.33 1.89 -13.02
N HIS A 149 4.02 0.78 -12.34
CA HIS A 149 4.55 0.49 -10.99
C HIS A 149 6.07 0.30 -11.00
N SER A 150 6.59 -0.60 -11.84
CA SER A 150 8.02 -0.89 -11.94
C SER A 150 8.83 0.37 -12.25
N SER A 151 8.38 1.19 -13.20
CA SER A 151 9.03 2.43 -13.61
C SER A 151 9.06 3.47 -12.48
N ILE A 152 7.94 3.66 -11.77
CA ILE A 152 7.87 4.58 -10.62
C ILE A 152 8.73 4.10 -9.46
N VAL A 153 8.70 2.81 -9.14
CA VAL A 153 9.52 2.26 -8.04
C VAL A 153 11.01 2.40 -8.35
N ARG A 154 11.44 2.12 -9.59
CA ARG A 154 12.84 2.34 -10.02
C ARG A 154 13.26 3.80 -9.91
N LEU A 155 12.40 4.72 -10.36
CA LEU A 155 12.63 6.16 -10.27
C LEU A 155 12.78 6.62 -8.81
N LEU A 156 11.89 6.17 -7.92
CA LEU A 156 11.97 6.47 -6.50
C LEU A 156 13.21 5.84 -5.86
N ALA A 157 13.53 4.58 -6.17
CA ALA A 157 14.70 3.90 -5.63
C ALA A 157 16.00 4.63 -6.00
N ASN A 158 16.13 5.09 -7.25
CA ASN A 158 17.28 5.87 -7.69
C ASN A 158 17.38 7.22 -6.95
N GLY A 159 16.24 7.90 -6.75
CA GLY A 159 16.16 9.17 -6.03
C GLY A 159 16.55 9.13 -4.54
N GLN A 160 16.52 7.95 -3.91
CA GLN A 160 16.92 7.78 -2.50
C GLN A 160 18.41 7.49 -2.30
N GLY A 161 19.15 7.21 -3.38
CA GLY A 161 20.57 6.83 -3.32
C GLY A 161 20.83 5.38 -2.92
N ASP A 162 22.04 4.88 -3.21
CA ASP A 162 22.40 3.46 -3.15
C ASP A 162 22.25 2.82 -1.76
N ASP A 163 22.39 3.59 -0.67
CA ASP A 163 22.29 3.10 0.70
C ASP A 163 20.83 2.86 1.17
N ALA A 164 19.85 3.33 0.40
CA ALA A 164 18.43 3.20 0.72
C ALA A 164 18.02 1.74 0.87
N LEU A 165 17.12 1.45 1.81
CA LEU A 165 16.70 0.08 2.09
C LEU A 165 16.09 -0.62 0.86
N ILE A 166 15.32 0.11 0.06
CA ILE A 166 14.73 -0.41 -1.18
C ILE A 166 15.81 -0.91 -2.15
N ASN A 167 16.92 -0.16 -2.28
CA ASN A 167 18.05 -0.57 -3.11
C ASN A 167 18.74 -1.81 -2.53
N ARG A 168 18.90 -1.89 -1.20
CA ARG A 168 19.52 -3.05 -0.55
C ARG A 168 18.70 -4.35 -0.67
N LEU A 169 17.38 -4.24 -0.71
CA LEU A 169 16.49 -5.41 -0.76
C LEU A 169 16.10 -5.83 -2.17
N TYR A 170 16.03 -4.88 -3.12
CA TYR A 170 15.53 -5.10 -4.47
C TYR A 170 16.51 -4.68 -5.58
N GLU A 171 17.82 -4.64 -5.29
CA GLU A 171 18.85 -4.22 -6.25
C GLU A 171 18.72 -4.94 -7.60
N ASP A 172 18.53 -6.27 -7.55
CA ASP A 172 18.42 -7.12 -8.72
C ASP A 172 17.17 -6.84 -9.55
N GLN A 173 16.03 -6.52 -8.92
CA GLN A 173 14.77 -6.18 -9.59
C GLN A 173 14.79 -4.76 -10.17
N ILE A 174 15.42 -3.83 -9.45
CA ILE A 174 15.59 -2.44 -9.87
C ILE A 174 16.44 -2.37 -11.14
N LYS A 175 17.55 -3.13 -11.18
CA LYS A 175 18.46 -3.20 -12.35
C LYS A 175 18.03 -4.24 -13.40
N GLY A 176 17.21 -5.20 -12.99
CA GLY A 176 16.75 -6.31 -13.81
C GLY A 176 15.67 -5.88 -14.80
N THR A 177 15.17 -6.84 -15.58
CA THR A 177 14.19 -6.56 -16.65
C THR A 177 12.74 -6.59 -16.20
N HIS A 178 12.46 -7.08 -14.99
CA HIS A 178 11.13 -7.26 -14.43
C HIS A 178 11.12 -6.90 -12.96
N PHE A 179 10.04 -6.27 -12.49
CA PHE A 179 9.87 -5.94 -11.08
C PHE A 179 8.45 -6.27 -10.56
N PRO A 180 8.10 -7.55 -10.44
CA PRO A 180 6.75 -7.97 -10.04
C PRO A 180 6.37 -7.54 -8.62
N GLU A 181 7.34 -7.30 -7.73
CA GLU A 181 7.12 -6.84 -6.36
C GLU A 181 6.79 -5.35 -6.23
N ALA A 182 6.95 -4.56 -7.32
CA ALA A 182 6.75 -3.11 -7.30
C ALA A 182 5.38 -2.65 -6.73
N PRO A 183 4.24 -3.33 -7.01
CA PRO A 183 2.95 -2.98 -6.40
C PRO A 183 2.90 -3.17 -4.87
N GLY A 184 3.79 -3.97 -4.30
CA GLY A 184 3.92 -4.14 -2.85
C GLY A 184 4.66 -3.00 -2.16
N LEU A 185 5.47 -2.26 -2.93
CA LEU A 185 6.23 -1.10 -2.45
C LEU A 185 5.48 0.19 -2.69
N VAL A 186 4.76 0.31 -3.80
CA VAL A 186 3.84 1.39 -4.11
C VAL A 186 2.44 0.80 -4.29
N TRP A 187 1.61 0.94 -3.26
CA TRP A 187 0.33 0.25 -3.11
C TRP A 187 -0.76 0.77 -4.05
N GLN A 188 -0.94 2.09 -4.07
CA GLN A 188 -1.86 2.75 -4.99
C GLN A 188 -1.08 3.72 -5.82
N LEU A 189 -1.30 3.70 -7.13
CA LEU A 189 -0.61 4.57 -8.06
C LEU A 189 -1.59 5.06 -9.12
N LYS A 190 -1.69 6.38 -9.26
CA LYS A 190 -2.59 7.02 -10.21
C LYS A 190 -1.85 8.14 -10.93
N GLN A 191 -1.96 8.15 -12.25
CA GLN A 191 -1.60 9.31 -13.06
C GLN A 191 -2.74 10.34 -12.98
N VAL A 192 -2.41 11.56 -12.57
CA VAL A 192 -3.36 12.65 -12.32
C VAL A 192 -3.40 13.62 -13.50
N ALA A 193 -2.26 13.85 -14.16
CA ALA A 193 -2.15 14.75 -15.31
C ALA A 193 -1.08 14.26 -16.30
N ASP A 194 -1.28 14.60 -17.57
CA ASP A 194 -0.32 14.34 -18.66
C ASP A 194 -0.26 15.55 -19.60
N GLU A 195 0.93 16.16 -19.66
CA GLU A 195 1.26 17.30 -20.51
C GLU A 195 2.38 16.96 -21.52
N GLY A 196 2.53 15.67 -21.84
CA GLY A 196 3.47 15.16 -22.85
C GLY A 196 4.89 14.98 -22.32
N THR A 197 5.56 16.07 -21.93
CA THR A 197 6.91 16.02 -21.33
C THR A 197 6.91 16.04 -19.80
N THR A 198 5.74 16.26 -19.21
CA THR A 198 5.53 16.30 -17.77
C THR A 198 4.30 15.48 -17.43
N ARG A 199 4.39 14.63 -16.40
CA ARG A 199 3.28 13.85 -15.87
C ARG A 199 3.21 13.98 -14.36
N GLN A 200 1.99 14.02 -13.83
CA GLN A 200 1.77 14.08 -12.39
C GLN A 200 1.24 12.74 -11.90
N PHE A 201 1.79 12.28 -10.79
CA PHE A 201 1.41 11.04 -10.15
C PHE A 201 1.03 11.28 -8.69
N CYS A 202 0.00 10.57 -8.25
CA CYS A 202 -0.34 10.44 -6.83
C CYS A 202 -0.20 8.97 -6.46
N LEU A 203 0.51 8.71 -5.37
CA LEU A 203 0.75 7.37 -4.89
C LEU A 203 0.57 7.23 -3.39
N VAL A 204 0.27 6.02 -2.97
CA VAL A 204 0.18 5.60 -1.57
C VAL A 204 1.16 4.47 -1.33
N SER A 205 1.90 4.55 -0.22
CA SER A 205 2.93 3.57 0.16
C SER A 205 3.07 3.48 1.69
N SER A 206 3.79 2.48 2.18
CA SER A 206 4.31 2.51 3.56
C SER A 206 5.26 3.69 3.74
N TYR A 207 5.22 4.32 4.92
CA TYR A 207 6.19 5.36 5.29
C TYR A 207 7.62 4.79 5.32
N PHE A 208 7.76 3.53 5.71
CA PHE A 208 9.03 2.80 5.75
C PHE A 208 9.82 2.86 4.44
N TRP A 209 9.15 2.79 3.28
CA TRP A 209 9.80 2.85 1.97
C TRP A 209 10.11 4.26 1.49
N MET A 210 9.44 5.27 2.06
CA MET A 210 9.39 6.63 1.52
C MET A 210 9.93 7.68 2.49
N GLU A 211 10.38 7.30 3.69
CA GLU A 211 10.84 8.22 4.73
C GLU A 211 11.91 9.21 4.23
N ASN A 212 12.77 8.75 3.30
CA ASN A 212 13.84 9.55 2.71
C ASN A 212 13.34 10.76 1.90
N PHE A 213 12.08 10.76 1.44
CA PHE A 213 11.50 11.86 0.66
C PHE A 213 10.83 12.93 1.52
N GLU A 214 10.73 12.75 2.84
CA GLU A 214 10.05 13.71 3.73
C GLU A 214 10.67 15.11 3.69
N GLN A 215 11.95 15.21 3.34
CA GLN A 215 12.71 16.48 3.27
C GLN A 215 13.33 16.75 1.88
N VAL A 216 12.89 16.02 0.85
CA VAL A 216 13.40 16.16 -0.52
C VAL A 216 12.40 16.97 -1.33
N GLU A 217 12.85 18.07 -1.93
CA GLU A 217 12.02 18.90 -2.81
C GLU A 217 12.05 18.38 -4.26
N SER A 218 13.23 17.99 -4.74
CA SER A 218 13.41 17.43 -6.08
C SER A 218 14.68 16.59 -6.19
N PHE A 219 14.73 15.73 -7.20
CA PHE A 219 15.89 14.91 -7.53
C PHE A 219 15.90 14.55 -9.01
N GLU A 220 17.07 14.17 -9.52
CA GLU A 220 17.21 13.54 -10.84
C GLU A 220 17.27 12.04 -10.63
N ALA A 221 16.58 11.29 -11.48
CA ALA A 221 16.56 9.83 -11.39
C ALA A 221 16.54 9.17 -12.76
N GLU A 222 17.14 7.99 -12.83
CA GLU A 222 17.06 7.11 -13.98
C GLU A 222 16.06 5.98 -13.76
N ALA A 223 15.25 5.69 -14.77
CA ALA A 223 14.28 4.59 -14.74
C ALA A 223 14.14 3.94 -16.12
N HIS A 224 13.54 2.75 -16.14
CA HIS A 224 13.19 2.05 -17.37
C HIS A 224 11.96 1.16 -17.16
N ALA A 225 11.27 0.85 -18.25
CA ALA A 225 10.17 -0.09 -18.26
C ALA A 225 10.62 -1.54 -18.08
N ASP A 226 9.68 -2.40 -17.69
CA ASP A 226 9.84 -3.85 -17.81
C ASP A 226 9.87 -4.26 -19.29
N VAL A 227 10.58 -5.34 -19.58
CA VAL A 227 10.68 -5.87 -20.95
C VAL A 227 9.54 -6.84 -21.18
N GLU A 228 8.68 -6.60 -22.18
CA GLU A 228 7.64 -7.56 -22.59
C GLU A 228 8.27 -8.93 -22.97
N GLU A 229 7.68 -10.03 -22.47
CA GLU A 229 8.06 -11.41 -22.86
C GLU A 229 7.79 -11.72 -24.34
#